data_AF-A0A3M3F4A1-F1
#
_entry.id   AF-A0A3M3F4A1-F1
#
_cell.length_a   1.000
_cell.length_b   1.000
_cell.length_c   1.000
_cell.angle_alpha   90.00
_cell.angle_beta   90.00
_cell.angle_gamma   90.00
#
_symmetry.space_group_name_H-M   'P 1'
#
loop_
_entity.id
_entity.type
_entity.pdbx_description
1 polymer ?
#
loop_
_entity_poly.entity_id
_entity_poly.type
_entity_poly.pdbx_seq_one_letter_code
_entity_poly.pdbx_strand_id
1 'polypeptide(L)'
;NNNNNNIITGSGNDTIVLSGTNHADVVNAGAGFDVVQLDGSVADYSFSTGNNFNVNLTGAQAASITGAEFLTFVNTTTSAVETVVLAQNETEASALRLFEGLLGRDADLGGAQGFAAAANSGTSLTDLANSFLNSAEFIGASAVAPINTLYNELLGRTAGADESGLAGWQALLANGSSLADVAAGIAGSVEAQRFDQSNGDFVRDLYTAALGRSADQNDLDGWVSLLFNGTSLAEVAQGIVGSQEAALKADSDFVDNLYLTATGRAADAPGKAGWINVLNNGGTHADVAIGIVGSQEAIAHNDNVIVLHGAV
;
A
#
# COMPACT_ATOMS: atom_id res chain seq x y z
N ASN A 1 14.40 27.21 -26.34
CA ASN A 1 15.74 27.78 -26.63
C ASN A 1 16.77 26.81 -26.08
N ASN A 2 17.74 26.38 -26.88
CA ASN A 2 18.80 25.41 -26.54
C ASN A 2 19.84 26.00 -25.56
N ASN A 3 19.39 26.59 -24.45
CA ASN A 3 20.27 27.23 -23.48
C ASN A 3 20.26 26.40 -22.21
N ASN A 4 21.41 25.80 -21.91
CA ASN A 4 21.70 25.20 -20.61
C ASN A 4 21.45 26.24 -19.51
N ASN A 5 20.62 25.91 -18.53
CA ASN A 5 20.31 26.79 -17.41
C ASN A 5 21.15 26.43 -16.18
N ASN A 6 21.50 27.44 -15.39
CA ASN A 6 22.05 27.27 -14.05
C ASN A 6 21.07 27.92 -13.06
N ILE A 7 20.46 27.10 -12.21
CA ILE A 7 19.39 27.49 -11.30
C ILE A 7 19.90 27.26 -9.88
N ILE A 8 19.85 28.30 -9.06
CA ILE A 8 20.21 28.25 -7.65
C ILE A 8 19.08 28.90 -6.89
N THR A 9 18.44 28.15 -6.01
CA THR A 9 17.40 28.67 -5.12
C THR A 9 17.94 28.85 -3.70
N GLY A 10 17.06 29.21 -2.77
CA GLY A 10 17.42 29.74 -1.46
C GLY A 10 17.15 28.75 -0.33
N SER A 11 16.50 29.25 0.72
CA SER A 11 15.94 28.40 1.77
C SER A 11 14.41 28.40 1.66
N GLY A 12 13.78 27.32 2.12
CA GLY A 12 12.35 27.09 2.00
C GLY A 12 12.06 25.98 1.01
N ASN A 13 10.80 25.56 0.91
CA ASN A 13 10.39 24.53 -0.05
C ASN A 13 10.14 25.20 -1.40
N ASP A 14 11.04 25.00 -2.34
CA ASP A 14 11.01 25.56 -3.68
C ASP A 14 10.41 24.55 -4.69
N THR A 15 9.86 25.08 -5.79
CA THR A 15 9.46 24.28 -6.95
C THR A 15 10.14 24.83 -8.18
N ILE A 16 11.01 24.01 -8.79
CA ILE A 16 11.77 24.34 -9.98
C ILE A 16 11.15 23.59 -11.15
N VAL A 17 10.62 24.30 -12.14
CA VAL A 17 10.06 23.69 -13.35
C VAL A 17 11.06 23.75 -14.49
N LEU A 18 11.55 22.59 -14.91
CA LEU A 18 12.38 22.45 -16.09
C LEU A 18 11.52 21.94 -17.24
N SER A 19 11.06 22.86 -18.08
CA SER A 19 10.19 22.55 -19.23
C SER A 19 10.90 22.72 -20.57
N GLY A 20 10.52 21.90 -21.53
CA GLY A 20 11.12 21.83 -22.86
C GLY A 20 11.97 20.57 -23.10
N THR A 21 12.71 20.57 -24.21
CA THR A 21 13.65 19.50 -24.57
C THR A 21 14.99 20.08 -25.01
N ASN A 22 16.05 19.26 -24.98
CA ASN A 22 17.41 19.61 -25.44
C ASN A 22 18.11 20.73 -24.66
N HIS A 23 17.92 20.76 -23.34
CA HIS A 23 18.73 21.55 -22.41
C HIS A 23 19.55 20.61 -21.51
N ALA A 24 20.69 21.12 -21.04
CA ALA A 24 21.51 20.51 -20.01
C ALA A 24 21.57 21.44 -18.81
N ASP A 25 20.69 21.22 -17.85
CA ASP A 25 20.47 22.13 -16.73
C ASP A 25 21.29 21.73 -15.50
N VAL A 26 21.69 22.72 -14.72
CA VAL A 26 22.31 22.53 -13.41
C VAL A 26 21.41 23.18 -12.38
N VAL A 27 20.94 22.40 -11.41
CA VAL A 27 20.02 22.84 -10.37
C VAL A 27 20.66 22.62 -9.01
N ASN A 28 20.74 23.69 -8.23
CA ASN A 28 20.91 23.64 -6.80
C ASN A 28 19.63 24.17 -6.15
N ALA A 29 18.82 23.25 -5.62
CA ALA A 29 17.53 23.58 -5.03
C ALA A 29 17.63 24.08 -3.57
N GLY A 30 18.85 24.20 -3.04
CA GLY A 30 19.08 24.91 -1.79
C GLY A 30 18.71 24.08 -0.56
N ALA A 31 18.10 24.72 0.43
CA ALA A 31 17.73 24.10 1.69
C ALA A 31 16.22 24.11 1.86
N GLY A 32 15.61 22.95 1.92
CA GLY A 32 14.17 22.82 2.01
C GLY A 32 13.76 21.38 1.80
N PHE A 33 12.48 21.17 1.53
CA PHE A 33 12.02 19.99 0.82
C PHE A 33 11.62 20.44 -0.58
N ASP A 34 12.52 20.25 -1.53
CA ASP A 34 12.47 20.92 -2.82
C ASP A 34 12.01 19.99 -3.94
N VAL A 35 11.22 20.55 -4.86
CA VAL A 35 10.62 19.84 -5.98
C VAL A 35 11.27 20.28 -7.28
N VAL A 36 11.71 19.33 -8.10
CA VAL A 36 12.04 19.59 -9.51
C VAL A 36 11.02 18.91 -10.41
N GLN A 37 10.32 19.71 -11.21
CA GLN A 37 9.38 19.23 -12.21
C GLN A 37 10.06 19.12 -13.58
N LEU A 38 9.83 18.01 -14.25
CA LEU A 38 10.29 17.65 -15.58
C LEU A 38 9.09 17.37 -16.47
N ASP A 39 9.24 17.58 -17.78
CA ASP A 39 8.20 17.25 -18.77
C ASP A 39 8.28 15.76 -19.18
N GLY A 40 7.14 15.11 -19.43
CA GLY A 40 7.10 13.74 -19.94
C GLY A 40 6.84 12.69 -18.85
N SER A 41 7.28 11.45 -19.11
CA SER A 41 7.19 10.31 -18.17
C SER A 41 8.56 10.00 -17.58
N VAL A 42 8.63 9.40 -16.39
CA VAL A 42 9.85 8.87 -15.77
C VAL A 42 10.60 7.95 -16.75
N ALA A 43 9.88 7.18 -17.56
CA ALA A 43 10.45 6.26 -18.55
C ALA A 43 11.25 6.97 -19.68
N ASP A 44 11.06 8.29 -19.85
CA ASP A 44 11.82 9.09 -20.81
C ASP A 44 13.21 9.50 -20.28
N TYR A 45 13.50 9.17 -19.02
CA TYR A 45 14.71 9.57 -18.30
C TYR A 45 15.52 8.38 -17.82
N SER A 46 16.84 8.59 -17.71
CA SER A 46 17.76 7.67 -17.05
C SER A 46 18.51 8.39 -15.95
N PHE A 47 18.61 7.75 -14.79
CA PHE A 47 19.17 8.33 -13.57
C PHE A 47 20.56 7.75 -13.29
N SER A 48 21.45 8.60 -12.81
CA SER A 48 22.72 8.18 -12.22
C SER A 48 23.03 9.05 -11.00
N THR A 49 23.42 8.41 -9.91
CA THR A 49 23.78 9.12 -8.68
C THR A 49 25.25 9.53 -8.73
N GLY A 50 25.53 10.75 -8.26
CA GLY A 50 26.86 11.31 -8.12
C GLY A 50 27.20 11.58 -6.66
N ASN A 51 28.39 12.14 -6.44
CA ASN A 51 28.82 12.59 -5.11
C ASN A 51 28.02 13.81 -4.64
N ASN A 52 28.04 14.09 -3.34
CA ASN A 52 27.42 15.27 -2.72
C ASN A 52 25.91 15.37 -2.97
N PHE A 53 25.20 14.25 -2.80
CA PHE A 53 23.75 14.18 -2.98
C PHE A 53 23.28 14.69 -4.34
N ASN A 54 24.01 14.31 -5.39
CA ASN A 54 23.71 14.69 -6.75
C ASN A 54 23.00 13.57 -7.50
N VAL A 55 22.00 13.93 -8.30
CA VAL A 55 21.41 13.05 -9.32
C VAL A 55 21.59 13.66 -10.70
N ASN A 56 22.05 12.86 -11.65
CA ASN A 56 22.19 13.23 -13.04
C ASN A 56 21.14 12.49 -13.87
N LEU A 57 20.37 13.26 -14.62
CA LEU A 57 19.36 12.80 -15.55
C LEU A 57 19.89 12.91 -16.97
N THR A 58 19.54 11.94 -17.80
CA THR A 58 19.73 11.94 -19.27
C THR A 58 18.46 11.41 -19.94
N GLY A 59 18.35 11.50 -21.27
CA GLY A 59 17.17 11.06 -22.02
C GLY A 59 16.47 12.24 -22.69
N ALA A 60 15.18 12.46 -22.40
CA ALA A 60 14.41 13.59 -22.93
C ALA A 60 15.04 14.96 -22.62
N GLN A 61 15.69 15.07 -21.46
CA GLN A 61 16.46 16.22 -21.03
C GLN A 61 17.63 15.78 -20.16
N ALA A 62 18.74 16.53 -20.22
CA ALA A 62 19.85 16.37 -19.29
C ALA A 62 19.72 17.35 -18.12
N ALA A 63 19.91 16.89 -16.90
CA ALA A 63 19.95 17.74 -15.72
C ALA A 63 20.92 17.19 -14.67
N SER A 64 21.65 18.06 -13.98
CA SER A 64 22.42 17.74 -12.78
C SER A 64 21.78 18.47 -11.61
N ILE A 65 21.22 17.72 -10.67
CA ILE A 65 20.37 18.24 -9.60
C ILE A 65 21.01 17.94 -8.25
N THR A 66 21.05 18.94 -7.37
CA THR A 66 21.46 18.81 -5.96
C THR A 66 20.47 19.53 -5.06
N GLY A 67 20.27 19.01 -3.85
CA GLY A 67 19.42 19.64 -2.83
C GLY A 67 17.92 19.52 -3.11
N ALA A 68 17.51 18.63 -4.01
CA ALA A 68 16.10 18.31 -4.22
C ALA A 68 15.79 16.94 -3.62
N GLU A 69 14.60 16.81 -3.04
CA GLU A 69 14.10 15.59 -2.42
C GLU A 69 13.02 14.92 -3.27
N PHE A 70 12.41 15.66 -4.20
CA PHE A 70 11.25 15.19 -4.95
C PHE A 70 11.30 15.60 -6.42
N LEU A 71 11.09 14.63 -7.30
CA LEU A 71 10.97 14.86 -8.73
C LEU A 71 9.53 14.58 -9.15
N THR A 72 8.99 15.45 -10.00
CA THR A 72 7.69 15.26 -10.65
C THR A 72 7.87 15.22 -12.15
N PHE A 73 7.20 14.30 -12.82
CA PHE A 73 7.23 14.14 -14.27
C PHE A 73 5.82 14.36 -14.78
N VAL A 74 5.61 15.47 -15.50
CA VAL A 74 4.28 15.88 -15.95
C VAL A 74 4.16 15.60 -17.44
N ASN A 75 3.29 14.65 -17.77
CA ASN A 75 2.99 14.37 -19.16
C ASN A 75 2.27 15.57 -19.80
N THR A 76 2.92 16.21 -20.77
CA THR A 76 2.42 17.45 -21.40
C THR A 76 1.17 17.24 -22.25
N THR A 77 0.79 15.99 -22.54
CA THR A 77 -0.40 15.64 -23.32
C THR A 77 -1.56 15.17 -22.45
N THR A 78 -1.30 14.31 -21.45
CA THR A 78 -2.33 13.71 -20.60
C THR A 78 -2.49 14.39 -19.24
N SER A 79 -1.53 15.25 -18.86
CA SER A 79 -1.41 15.81 -17.50
C SER A 79 -1.24 14.76 -16.41
N ALA A 80 -0.91 13.51 -16.75
CA ALA A 80 -0.51 12.51 -15.78
C ALA A 80 0.78 12.95 -15.07
N VAL A 81 0.86 12.68 -13.76
CA VAL A 81 2.01 13.00 -12.93
C VAL A 81 2.58 11.71 -12.38
N GLU A 82 3.85 11.47 -12.65
CA GLU A 82 4.66 10.41 -12.04
C GLU A 82 5.66 11.06 -11.09
N THR A 83 6.12 10.33 -10.08
CA THR A 83 6.99 10.90 -9.04
C THR A 83 8.21 10.02 -8.79
N VAL A 84 9.32 10.65 -8.44
CA VAL A 84 10.52 9.97 -7.96
C VAL A 84 11.01 10.69 -6.73
N VAL A 85 11.29 9.94 -5.66
CA VAL A 85 11.81 10.51 -4.41
C VAL A 85 13.33 10.32 -4.35
N LEU A 86 14.02 11.38 -3.96
CA LEU A 86 15.47 11.43 -3.81
C LEU A 86 15.80 11.35 -2.31
N ALA A 87 15.93 10.12 -1.81
CA ALA A 87 16.23 9.88 -0.41
C ALA A 87 17.70 10.16 -0.10
N GLN A 88 17.99 10.84 1.02
CA GLN A 88 19.35 11.20 1.42
C GLN A 88 20.06 10.09 2.21
N ASN A 89 19.33 9.06 2.64
CA ASN A 89 19.87 7.90 3.34
C ASN A 89 18.95 6.68 3.21
N GLU A 90 19.45 5.51 3.61
CA GLU A 90 18.70 4.25 3.51
C GLU A 90 17.46 4.18 4.41
N THR A 91 17.46 4.86 5.56
CA THR A 91 16.28 4.87 6.46
C THR A 91 15.13 5.63 5.81
N GLU A 92 15.42 6.81 5.26
CA GLU A 92 14.47 7.59 4.47
C GLU A 92 13.99 6.80 3.25
N ALA A 93 14.91 6.19 2.50
CA ALA A 93 14.56 5.40 1.34
C ALA A 93 13.64 4.22 1.71
N SER A 94 13.94 3.51 2.78
CA SER A 94 13.12 2.41 3.28
C SER A 94 11.74 2.88 3.71
N ALA A 95 11.64 4.03 4.38
CA ALA A 95 10.37 4.61 4.78
C ALA A 95 9.51 5.01 3.57
N LEU A 96 10.13 5.60 2.54
CA LEU A 96 9.43 6.02 1.31
C LEU A 96 8.98 4.82 0.48
N ARG A 97 9.77 3.73 0.43
CA ARG A 97 9.37 2.50 -0.27
C ARG A 97 8.16 1.79 0.37
N LEU A 98 7.82 2.11 1.63
CA LEU A 98 6.60 1.60 2.26
C LEU A 98 5.32 2.11 1.59
N PHE A 99 5.34 3.25 0.89
CA PHE A 99 4.19 3.72 0.10
C PHE A 99 3.81 2.68 -0.96
N GLU A 100 4.75 2.28 -1.81
CA GLU A 100 4.49 1.25 -2.81
C GLU A 100 4.19 -0.10 -2.15
N GLY A 101 5.02 -0.50 -1.17
CA GLY A 101 4.87 -1.80 -0.52
C GLY A 101 3.53 -2.00 0.21
N LEU A 102 3.08 -1.03 0.99
CA LEU A 102 1.86 -1.18 1.79
C LEU A 102 0.61 -0.58 1.13
N LEU A 103 0.76 0.46 0.31
CA LEU A 103 -0.37 1.19 -0.29
C LEU A 103 -0.51 0.94 -1.79
N GLY A 104 0.51 0.36 -2.45
CA GLY A 104 0.49 0.08 -3.89
C GLY A 104 0.48 1.35 -4.75
N ARG A 105 1.13 2.41 -4.27
CA ARG A 105 1.28 3.68 -4.99
C ARG A 105 2.57 4.40 -4.62
N ASP A 106 2.99 5.31 -5.48
CA ASP A 106 4.03 6.30 -5.18
C ASP A 106 3.64 7.21 -3.99
N ALA A 107 4.67 7.71 -3.31
CA ALA A 107 4.52 8.76 -2.31
C ALA A 107 4.11 10.08 -2.99
N ASP A 108 3.04 10.70 -2.50
CA ASP A 108 2.74 12.08 -2.86
C ASP A 108 3.71 13.05 -2.15
N LEU A 109 3.76 14.31 -2.60
CA LEU A 109 4.68 15.32 -2.07
C LEU A 109 4.57 15.48 -0.54
N GLY A 110 3.35 15.53 -0.01
CA GLY A 110 3.11 15.72 1.42
C GLY A 110 3.52 14.51 2.23
N GLY A 111 3.20 13.31 1.73
CA GLY A 111 3.63 12.03 2.28
C GLY A 111 5.15 11.91 2.31
N ALA A 112 5.82 12.12 1.17
CA ALA A 112 7.27 12.04 1.07
C ALA A 112 7.96 13.02 2.04
N GLN A 113 7.51 14.27 2.08
CA GLN A 113 8.04 15.28 3.00
C GLN A 113 7.87 14.88 4.47
N GLY A 114 6.67 14.43 4.85
CA GLY A 114 6.38 14.06 6.24
C GLY A 114 7.19 12.85 6.71
N PHE A 115 7.27 11.81 5.88
CA PHE A 115 7.99 10.58 6.21
C PHE A 115 9.52 10.77 6.18
N ALA A 116 10.04 11.54 5.22
CA ALA A 116 11.45 11.94 5.21
C ALA A 116 11.82 12.73 6.47
N ALA A 117 11.00 13.71 6.86
CA ALA A 117 11.23 14.48 8.07
C ALA A 117 11.20 13.62 9.34
N ALA A 118 10.27 12.66 9.43
CA ALA A 118 10.18 11.73 10.56
C ALA A 118 11.40 10.80 10.63
N ALA A 119 11.83 10.23 9.49
CA ALA A 119 13.04 9.41 9.40
C ALA A 119 14.29 10.20 9.82
N ASN A 120 14.45 11.43 9.31
CA ASN A 120 15.57 12.31 9.64
C ASN A 120 15.55 12.79 11.10
N SER A 121 14.37 12.81 11.74
CA SER A 121 14.22 13.10 13.17
C SER A 121 14.49 11.89 14.08
N GLY A 122 14.81 10.72 13.49
CA GLY A 122 15.16 9.51 14.22
C GLY A 122 13.98 8.63 14.61
N THR A 123 12.79 8.82 14.01
CA THR A 123 11.69 7.86 14.17
C THR A 123 12.11 6.49 13.65
N SER A 124 11.80 5.42 14.39
CA SER A 124 12.19 4.08 13.97
C SER A 124 11.41 3.63 12.74
N LEU A 125 12.02 2.82 11.87
CA LEU A 125 11.34 2.30 10.69
C LEU A 125 10.12 1.44 11.06
N THR A 126 10.16 0.75 12.22
CA THR A 126 9.01 0.03 12.78
C THR A 126 7.85 0.97 13.10
N ASP A 127 8.11 2.13 13.72
CA ASP A 127 7.06 3.12 14.01
C ASP A 127 6.51 3.74 12.72
N LEU A 128 7.37 3.99 11.72
CA LEU A 128 6.94 4.47 10.40
C LEU A 128 6.04 3.44 9.71
N ALA A 129 6.45 2.16 9.66
CA ALA A 129 5.63 1.08 9.11
C ALA A 129 4.30 0.92 9.84
N ASN A 130 4.30 1.02 11.18
CA ASN A 130 3.06 1.02 11.96
C ASN A 130 2.16 2.22 11.63
N SER A 131 2.72 3.39 11.31
CA SER A 131 1.89 4.54 10.90
C SER A 131 1.15 4.29 9.58
N PHE A 132 1.77 3.58 8.63
CA PHE A 132 1.08 3.12 7.40
C PHE A 132 0.01 2.08 7.74
N LEU A 133 0.36 1.03 8.48
CA LEU A 133 -0.54 -0.09 8.80
C LEU A 133 -1.78 0.35 9.59
N ASN A 134 -1.67 1.41 10.39
CA ASN A 134 -2.79 1.97 11.15
C ASN A 134 -3.48 3.14 10.45
N SER A 135 -3.04 3.50 9.23
CA SER A 135 -3.65 4.59 8.48
C SER A 135 -5.03 4.20 7.95
N ALA A 136 -5.94 5.19 7.86
CA ALA A 136 -7.24 4.99 7.22
C ALA A 136 -7.10 4.56 5.76
N GLU A 137 -6.02 4.95 5.10
CA GLU A 137 -5.72 4.56 3.73
C GLU A 137 -5.41 3.06 3.61
N PHE A 138 -4.48 2.54 4.42
CA PHE A 138 -4.17 1.11 4.43
C PHE A 138 -5.38 0.27 4.84
N ILE A 139 -6.08 0.68 5.90
CA ILE A 139 -7.30 0.01 6.36
C ILE A 139 -8.37 0.01 5.27
N GLY A 140 -8.55 1.14 4.59
CA GLY A 140 -9.50 1.27 3.49
C GLY A 140 -9.14 0.36 2.31
N ALA A 141 -7.89 0.39 1.85
CA ALA A 141 -7.41 -0.40 0.72
C ALA A 141 -7.46 -1.90 1.00
N SER A 142 -6.95 -2.33 2.16
CA SER A 142 -6.93 -3.75 2.57
C SER A 142 -8.34 -4.34 2.78
N ALA A 143 -9.33 -3.50 3.08
CA ALA A 143 -10.70 -3.95 3.31
C ALA A 143 -11.53 -4.17 2.02
N VAL A 144 -11.10 -3.65 0.86
CA VAL A 144 -11.91 -3.70 -0.38
C VAL A 144 -12.25 -5.13 -0.79
N ALA A 145 -11.24 -5.99 -0.92
CA ALA A 145 -11.43 -7.37 -1.39
C ALA A 145 -12.23 -8.23 -0.38
N PRO A 146 -11.94 -8.19 0.93
CA PRO A 146 -12.77 -8.89 1.93
C PRO A 146 -14.24 -8.43 1.94
N ILE A 147 -14.51 -7.12 1.88
CA ILE A 147 -15.88 -6.59 1.86
C ILE A 147 -16.60 -7.06 0.60
N ASN A 148 -16.00 -6.91 -0.58
CA ASN A 148 -16.63 -7.34 -1.82
C ASN A 148 -16.90 -8.85 -1.84
N THR A 149 -15.99 -9.64 -1.31
CA THR A 149 -16.19 -11.09 -1.14
C THR A 149 -17.39 -11.36 -0.23
N LEU A 150 -17.52 -10.68 0.92
CA LEU A 150 -18.69 -10.84 1.80
C LEU A 150 -20.00 -10.44 1.09
N TYR A 151 -20.03 -9.37 0.30
CA TYR A 151 -21.22 -9.00 -0.47
C TYR A 151 -21.58 -10.06 -1.52
N ASN A 152 -20.58 -10.63 -2.20
CA ASN A 152 -20.84 -11.62 -3.23
C ASN A 152 -21.40 -12.91 -2.61
N GLU A 153 -20.74 -13.40 -1.57
CA GLU A 153 -21.05 -14.69 -0.93
C GLU A 153 -22.31 -14.62 -0.06
N LEU A 154 -22.55 -13.51 0.65
CA LEU A 154 -23.68 -13.43 1.60
C LEU A 154 -24.97 -12.83 0.99
N LEU A 155 -24.85 -12.11 -0.13
CA LEU A 155 -26.00 -11.45 -0.78
C LEU A 155 -26.22 -11.92 -2.22
N GLY A 156 -25.39 -12.83 -2.73
CA GLY A 156 -25.47 -13.33 -4.10
C GLY A 156 -25.14 -12.26 -5.16
N ARG A 157 -24.42 -11.21 -4.78
CA ARG A 157 -23.99 -10.18 -5.73
C ARG A 157 -22.82 -10.66 -6.59
N THR A 158 -22.68 -10.09 -7.78
CA THR A 158 -21.52 -10.34 -8.65
C THR A 158 -20.58 -9.15 -8.75
N ALA A 159 -21.02 -7.96 -8.30
CA ALA A 159 -20.28 -6.71 -8.40
C ALA A 159 -19.77 -6.19 -7.05
N GLY A 160 -19.97 -6.95 -5.96
CA GLY A 160 -19.62 -6.54 -4.61
C GLY A 160 -20.50 -5.42 -4.03
N ALA A 161 -19.90 -4.64 -3.13
CA ALA A 161 -20.52 -3.46 -2.55
C ALA A 161 -20.63 -2.34 -3.61
N ASP A 162 -21.70 -1.56 -3.54
CA ASP A 162 -21.71 -0.27 -4.26
C ASP A 162 -20.76 0.72 -3.56
N GLU A 163 -20.43 1.82 -4.26
CA GLU A 163 -19.44 2.80 -3.79
C GLU A 163 -19.78 3.37 -2.41
N SER A 164 -21.08 3.64 -2.15
CA SER A 164 -21.53 4.19 -0.86
C SER A 164 -21.48 3.14 0.25
N GLY A 165 -21.87 1.90 -0.05
CA GLY A 165 -21.79 0.78 0.88
C GLY A 165 -20.36 0.44 1.25
N LEU A 166 -19.44 0.42 0.28
CA LEU A 166 -18.02 0.20 0.52
C LEU A 166 -17.43 1.30 1.40
N ALA A 167 -17.67 2.56 1.04
CA ALA A 167 -17.17 3.71 1.80
C ALA A 167 -17.69 3.72 3.25
N GLY A 168 -18.96 3.34 3.47
CA GLY A 168 -19.54 3.22 4.81
C GLY A 168 -18.82 2.19 5.68
N TRP A 169 -18.53 1.01 5.13
CA TRP A 169 -17.81 -0.04 5.86
C TRP A 169 -16.35 0.33 6.10
N GLN A 170 -15.66 0.92 5.12
CA GLN A 170 -14.28 1.41 5.30
C GLN A 170 -14.19 2.46 6.40
N ALA A 171 -15.16 3.37 6.49
CA ALA A 171 -15.21 4.35 7.56
C ALA A 171 -15.39 3.71 8.94
N LEU A 172 -16.16 2.63 9.06
CA LEU A 172 -16.30 1.91 10.33
C LEU A 172 -15.00 1.20 10.73
N LEU A 173 -14.33 0.53 9.77
CA LEU A 173 -13.04 -0.12 10.01
C LEU A 173 -11.96 0.88 10.41
N ALA A 174 -11.90 2.05 9.75
CA ALA A 174 -10.99 3.13 10.11
C ALA A 174 -11.25 3.70 11.52
N ASN A 175 -12.47 3.53 12.05
CA ASN A 175 -12.83 3.91 13.42
C ASN A 175 -12.72 2.75 14.43
N GLY A 176 -12.07 1.65 14.06
CA GLY A 176 -11.76 0.53 14.95
C GLY A 176 -12.82 -0.58 15.00
N SER A 177 -13.83 -0.57 14.14
CA SER A 177 -14.67 -1.76 13.93
C SER A 177 -13.85 -2.89 13.32
N SER A 178 -14.28 -4.14 13.52
CA SER A 178 -13.65 -5.31 12.94
C SER A 178 -14.33 -5.75 11.64
N LEU A 179 -13.63 -6.52 10.81
CA LEU A 179 -14.24 -7.19 9.66
C LEU A 179 -15.36 -8.17 10.09
N ALA A 180 -15.29 -8.71 11.31
CA ALA A 180 -16.35 -9.54 11.88
C ALA A 180 -17.64 -8.74 12.13
N ASP A 181 -17.52 -7.49 12.57
CA ASP A 181 -18.68 -6.59 12.73
C ASP A 181 -19.28 -6.22 11.37
N VAL A 182 -18.43 -6.01 10.35
CA VAL A 182 -18.88 -5.79 8.96
C VAL A 182 -19.63 -7.01 8.45
N ALA A 183 -19.07 -8.21 8.61
CA ALA A 183 -19.72 -9.46 8.20
C ALA A 183 -21.06 -9.69 8.91
N ALA A 184 -21.12 -9.41 10.22
CA ALA A 184 -22.36 -9.47 10.99
C ALA A 184 -23.40 -8.47 10.48
N GLY A 185 -22.99 -7.24 10.16
CA GLY A 185 -23.85 -6.21 9.60
C GLY A 185 -24.42 -6.58 8.23
N ILE A 186 -23.59 -7.17 7.36
CA ILE A 186 -24.00 -7.66 6.04
C ILE A 186 -24.97 -8.85 6.19
N ALA A 187 -24.61 -9.87 6.98
CA ALA A 187 -25.42 -11.07 7.19
C ALA A 187 -26.76 -10.79 7.90
N GLY A 188 -26.81 -9.77 8.75
CA GLY A 188 -28.04 -9.33 9.43
C GLY A 188 -28.92 -8.39 8.61
N SER A 189 -28.48 -7.98 7.42
CA SER A 189 -29.19 -6.99 6.60
C SER A 189 -30.51 -7.48 6.04
N VAL A 190 -31.39 -6.55 5.69
CA VAL A 190 -32.66 -6.86 4.97
C VAL A 190 -32.37 -7.50 3.61
N GLU A 191 -31.24 -7.19 2.98
CA GLU A 191 -30.85 -7.80 1.72
C GLU A 191 -30.48 -9.27 1.88
N ALA A 192 -29.68 -9.61 2.92
CA ALA A 192 -29.37 -11.00 3.24
C ALA A 192 -30.65 -11.81 3.55
N GLN A 193 -31.58 -11.22 4.29
CA GLN A 193 -32.88 -11.84 4.56
C GLN A 193 -33.72 -12.08 3.30
N ARG A 194 -33.54 -11.28 2.24
CA ARG A 194 -34.23 -11.44 0.95
C ARG A 194 -33.55 -12.42 0.01
N PHE A 195 -32.24 -12.65 0.20
CA PHE A 195 -31.50 -13.64 -0.58
C PHE A 195 -31.98 -15.08 -0.29
N ASP A 196 -32.56 -15.31 0.90
CA ASP A 196 -33.28 -16.54 1.30
C ASP A 196 -32.48 -17.84 1.04
N GLN A 197 -31.20 -17.81 1.36
CA GLN A 197 -30.30 -18.94 1.23
C GLN A 197 -30.51 -19.96 2.37
N SER A 198 -30.25 -21.25 2.09
CA SER A 198 -30.28 -22.28 3.14
C SER A 198 -29.18 -22.03 4.19
N ASN A 199 -29.43 -22.39 5.45
CA ASN A 199 -28.42 -22.31 6.52
C ASN A 199 -27.11 -23.02 6.14
N GLY A 200 -27.22 -24.15 5.43
CA GLY A 200 -26.06 -24.92 5.01
C GLY A 200 -25.22 -24.21 3.97
N ASP A 201 -25.85 -23.57 2.99
CA ASP A 201 -25.11 -22.85 1.94
C ASP A 201 -24.52 -21.54 2.49
N PHE A 202 -25.26 -20.82 3.34
CA PHE A 202 -24.75 -19.63 4.04
C PHE A 202 -23.44 -19.91 4.78
N VAL A 203 -23.36 -21.02 5.54
CA VAL A 203 -22.14 -21.38 6.27
C VAL A 203 -21.01 -21.73 5.29
N ARG A 204 -21.28 -22.46 4.20
CA ARG A 204 -20.24 -22.82 3.22
C ARG A 204 -19.65 -21.60 2.51
N ASP A 205 -20.51 -20.67 2.10
CA ASP A 205 -20.11 -19.47 1.38
C ASP A 205 -19.31 -18.55 2.31
N LEU A 206 -19.75 -18.41 3.56
CA LEU A 206 -19.02 -17.68 4.59
C LEU A 206 -17.66 -18.31 4.94
N TYR A 207 -17.54 -19.64 4.97
CA TYR A 207 -16.26 -20.33 5.12
C TYR A 207 -15.30 -20.03 3.97
N THR A 208 -15.82 -20.05 2.74
CA THR A 208 -15.03 -19.73 1.54
C THR A 208 -14.58 -18.27 1.56
N ALA A 209 -15.50 -17.37 1.90
CA ALA A 209 -15.25 -15.93 2.02
C ALA A 209 -14.19 -15.59 3.07
N ALA A 210 -14.37 -16.12 4.28
CA ALA A 210 -13.62 -15.72 5.46
C ALA A 210 -12.33 -16.53 5.67
N LEU A 211 -12.35 -17.81 5.31
CA LEU A 211 -11.29 -18.78 5.63
C LEU A 211 -10.60 -19.31 4.36
N GLY A 212 -11.13 -19.04 3.17
CA GLY A 212 -10.52 -19.45 1.90
C GLY A 212 -10.58 -20.96 1.65
N ARG A 213 -11.42 -21.68 2.40
CA ARG A 213 -11.62 -23.13 2.28
C ARG A 213 -13.08 -23.49 2.47
N SER A 214 -13.46 -24.68 2.03
CA SER A 214 -14.77 -25.24 2.35
C SER A 214 -14.86 -25.67 3.82
N ALA A 215 -16.06 -25.50 4.40
CA ALA A 215 -16.41 -26.11 5.68
C ALA A 215 -16.36 -27.63 5.57
N ASP A 216 -15.73 -28.29 6.55
CA ASP A 216 -15.90 -29.73 6.69
C ASP A 216 -17.29 -30.06 7.25
N GLN A 217 -17.69 -31.33 7.20
CA GLN A 217 -19.03 -31.73 7.59
C GLN A 217 -19.31 -31.48 9.08
N ASN A 218 -18.31 -31.62 9.96
CA ASN A 218 -18.50 -31.45 11.40
C ASN A 218 -18.64 -29.97 11.75
N ASP A 219 -17.77 -29.13 11.19
CA ASP A 219 -17.84 -27.67 11.28
C ASP A 219 -19.21 -27.17 10.82
N LEU A 220 -19.64 -27.62 9.64
CA LEU A 220 -20.92 -27.26 9.05
C LEU A 220 -22.11 -27.67 9.93
N ASP A 221 -22.15 -28.92 10.39
CA ASP A 221 -23.23 -29.45 11.22
C ASP A 221 -23.33 -28.67 12.54
N GLY A 222 -22.19 -28.27 13.11
CA GLY A 222 -22.13 -27.42 14.30
C GLY A 222 -22.82 -26.08 14.11
N TRP A 223 -22.43 -25.33 13.07
CA TRP A 223 -23.02 -24.02 12.78
C TRP A 223 -24.50 -24.10 12.38
N VAL A 224 -24.86 -25.07 11.55
CA VAL A 224 -26.25 -25.28 11.13
C VAL A 224 -27.13 -25.64 12.33
N SER A 225 -26.64 -26.44 13.26
CA SER A 225 -27.34 -26.74 14.51
C SER A 225 -27.57 -25.48 15.36
N LEU A 226 -26.58 -24.58 15.47
CA LEU A 226 -26.75 -23.31 16.17
C LEU A 226 -27.83 -22.43 15.52
N LEU A 227 -27.83 -22.33 14.19
CA LEU A 227 -28.85 -21.60 13.43
C LEU A 227 -30.25 -22.19 13.67
N PHE A 228 -30.40 -23.52 13.68
CA PHE A 228 -31.68 -24.16 14.01
C PHE A 228 -32.13 -23.93 15.47
N ASN A 229 -31.19 -23.72 16.38
CA ASN A 229 -31.47 -23.41 17.79
C ASN A 229 -31.64 -21.91 18.07
N GLY A 230 -31.69 -21.07 17.02
CA GLY A 230 -32.06 -19.67 17.12
C GLY A 230 -30.89 -18.67 17.15
N THR A 231 -29.64 -19.12 16.98
CA THR A 231 -28.53 -18.20 16.69
C THR A 231 -28.79 -17.49 15.36
N SER A 232 -28.51 -16.19 15.30
CA SER A 232 -28.71 -15.40 14.08
C SER A 232 -27.57 -15.59 13.06
N LEU A 233 -27.85 -15.30 11.79
CA LEU A 233 -26.82 -15.27 10.73
C LEU A 233 -25.70 -14.29 11.06
N ALA A 234 -26.04 -13.16 11.70
CA ALA A 234 -25.07 -12.15 12.12
C ALA A 234 -24.09 -12.69 13.18
N GLU A 235 -24.59 -13.43 14.17
CA GLU A 235 -23.74 -14.06 15.21
C GLU A 235 -22.84 -15.16 14.61
N VAL A 236 -23.33 -15.94 13.64
CA VAL A 236 -22.50 -16.93 12.93
C VAL A 236 -21.43 -16.25 12.07
N ALA A 237 -21.78 -15.18 11.34
CA ALA A 237 -20.84 -14.37 10.58
C ALA A 237 -19.73 -13.79 11.47
N GLN A 238 -20.11 -13.22 12.62
CA GLN A 238 -19.16 -12.71 13.58
C GLN A 238 -18.23 -13.80 14.12
N GLY A 239 -18.77 -14.98 14.42
CA GLY A 239 -18.00 -16.12 14.93
C GLY A 239 -16.97 -16.67 13.95
N ILE A 240 -17.34 -16.80 12.67
CA ILE A 240 -16.45 -17.33 11.63
C ILE A 240 -15.40 -16.30 11.22
N VAL A 241 -15.81 -15.06 10.93
CA VAL A 241 -14.88 -13.99 10.47
C VAL A 241 -14.00 -13.47 11.61
N GLY A 242 -14.47 -13.54 12.86
CA GLY A 242 -13.68 -13.21 14.05
C GLY A 242 -12.82 -14.36 14.57
N SER A 243 -12.76 -15.49 13.87
CA SER A 243 -12.01 -16.67 14.32
C SER A 243 -10.49 -16.49 14.17
N GLN A 244 -9.73 -17.27 14.94
CA GLN A 244 -8.28 -17.34 14.78
C GLN A 244 -7.88 -17.81 13.37
N GLU A 245 -8.70 -18.65 12.73
CA GLU A 245 -8.43 -19.11 11.38
C GLU A 245 -8.57 -18.00 10.35
N ALA A 246 -9.59 -17.14 10.48
CA ALA A 246 -9.73 -15.95 9.65
C ALA A 246 -8.54 -14.99 9.83
N ALA A 247 -8.02 -14.85 11.06
CA ALA A 247 -6.82 -14.06 11.32
C ALA A 247 -5.58 -14.64 10.61
N LEU A 248 -5.38 -15.96 10.65
CA LEU A 248 -4.27 -16.62 9.93
C LEU A 248 -4.39 -16.48 8.42
N LYS A 249 -5.62 -16.51 7.88
CA LYS A 249 -5.85 -16.20 6.47
C LYS A 249 -5.52 -14.73 6.15
N ALA A 250 -5.93 -13.79 6.99
CA ALA A 250 -5.60 -12.38 6.81
C ALA A 250 -4.08 -12.13 6.80
N ASP A 251 -3.33 -12.80 7.69
CA ASP A 251 -1.86 -12.78 7.68
C ASP A 251 -1.28 -13.32 6.37
N SER A 252 -1.84 -14.43 5.87
CA SER A 252 -1.49 -15.01 4.58
C SER A 252 -1.74 -14.04 3.41
N ASP A 253 -2.91 -13.40 3.39
CA ASP A 253 -3.29 -12.46 2.34
C ASP A 253 -2.46 -11.17 2.41
N PHE A 254 -2.12 -10.72 3.62
CA PHE A 254 -1.22 -9.58 3.83
C PHE A 254 0.16 -9.83 3.20
N VAL A 255 0.74 -11.02 3.45
CA VAL A 255 2.03 -11.40 2.84
C VAL A 255 1.92 -11.46 1.32
N ASP A 256 0.87 -12.08 0.78
CA ASP A 256 0.69 -12.18 -0.68
C ASP A 256 0.60 -10.81 -1.36
N ASN A 257 -0.22 -9.91 -0.80
CA ASN A 257 -0.37 -8.56 -1.33
C ASN A 257 0.93 -7.77 -1.27
N LEU A 258 1.67 -7.88 -0.15
CA LEU A 258 2.94 -7.19 0.02
C LEU A 258 4.02 -7.68 -0.96
N TYR A 259 4.04 -8.96 -1.32
CA TYR A 259 4.89 -9.44 -2.42
C TYR A 259 4.47 -8.80 -3.75
N LEU A 260 3.18 -8.79 -4.07
CA LEU A 260 2.69 -8.24 -5.33
C LEU A 260 3.04 -6.77 -5.49
N THR A 261 2.81 -5.95 -4.47
CA THR A 261 3.06 -4.51 -4.50
C THR A 261 4.54 -4.19 -4.38
N ALA A 262 5.27 -4.79 -3.42
CA ALA A 262 6.66 -4.42 -3.19
C ALA A 262 7.63 -5.01 -4.21
N THR A 263 7.35 -6.22 -4.75
CA THR A 263 8.28 -6.97 -5.62
C THR A 263 7.76 -7.19 -7.04
N GLY A 264 6.50 -6.86 -7.31
CA GLY A 264 5.88 -7.04 -8.64
C GLY A 264 5.54 -8.49 -8.97
N ARG A 265 5.58 -9.41 -8.01
CA ARG A 265 5.28 -10.83 -8.24
C ARG A 265 4.54 -11.48 -7.07
N ALA A 266 3.94 -12.64 -7.33
CA ALA A 266 3.37 -13.46 -6.27
C ALA A 266 4.46 -14.08 -5.38
N ALA A 267 4.13 -14.25 -4.10
CA ALA A 267 4.94 -15.00 -3.17
C ALA A 267 5.06 -16.47 -3.62
N ASP A 268 6.27 -17.02 -3.61
CA ASP A 268 6.45 -18.48 -3.69
C ASP A 268 6.15 -19.14 -2.34
N ALA A 269 5.82 -20.44 -2.36
CA ALA A 269 5.41 -21.15 -1.16
C ALA A 269 6.47 -21.12 -0.03
N PRO A 270 7.77 -21.33 -0.29
CA PRO A 270 8.81 -21.16 0.74
C PRO A 270 8.92 -19.74 1.29
N GLY A 271 8.93 -18.73 0.42
CA GLY A 271 9.03 -17.32 0.80
C GLY A 271 7.86 -16.90 1.68
N LYS A 272 6.64 -17.27 1.28
CA LYS A 272 5.43 -17.04 2.09
C LYS A 272 5.51 -17.75 3.44
N ALA A 273 5.86 -19.05 3.45
CA ALA A 273 5.97 -19.83 4.68
C ALA A 273 7.00 -19.23 5.66
N GLY A 274 8.09 -18.65 5.15
CA GLY A 274 9.08 -17.92 5.95
C GLY A 274 8.45 -16.77 6.74
N TRP A 275 7.71 -15.89 6.09
CA TRP A 275 7.07 -14.74 6.74
C TRP A 275 5.91 -15.13 7.66
N ILE A 276 5.14 -16.16 7.30
CA ILE A 276 4.12 -16.71 8.20
C ILE A 276 4.75 -17.28 9.47
N ASN A 277 5.92 -17.90 9.38
CA ASN A 277 6.65 -18.33 10.58
C ASN A 277 7.12 -17.14 11.43
N VAL A 278 7.47 -16.00 10.83
CA VAL A 278 7.81 -14.77 11.58
C VAL A 278 6.60 -14.33 12.42
N LEU A 279 5.41 -14.23 11.81
CA LEU A 279 4.18 -13.85 12.51
C LEU A 279 3.82 -14.85 13.62
N ASN A 280 3.90 -16.16 13.33
CA ASN A 280 3.65 -17.21 14.32
C ASN A 280 4.60 -17.19 15.52
N ASN A 281 5.80 -16.62 15.38
CA ASN A 281 6.79 -16.49 16.45
C ASN A 281 6.77 -15.11 17.13
N GLY A 282 5.72 -14.31 16.92
CA GLY A 282 5.51 -13.02 17.59
C GLY A 282 6.11 -11.82 16.85
N GLY A 283 6.59 -12.00 15.62
CA GLY A 283 6.86 -10.88 14.72
C GLY A 283 5.57 -10.16 14.34
N THR A 284 5.72 -8.91 13.91
CA THR A 284 4.59 -8.02 13.56
C THR A 284 4.44 -7.89 12.05
N HIS A 285 3.28 -7.40 11.57
CA HIS A 285 3.13 -6.99 10.17
C HIS A 285 4.13 -5.92 9.77
N ALA A 286 4.56 -5.05 10.69
CA ALA A 286 5.62 -4.08 10.44
C ALA A 286 6.96 -4.76 10.18
N ASP A 287 7.33 -5.80 10.94
CA ASP A 287 8.56 -6.56 10.70
C ASP A 287 8.55 -7.24 9.33
N VAL A 288 7.40 -7.80 8.93
CA VAL A 288 7.21 -8.40 7.60
C VAL A 288 7.27 -7.35 6.49
N ALA A 289 6.58 -6.21 6.67
CA ALA A 289 6.61 -5.07 5.73
C ALA A 289 8.04 -4.59 5.49
N ILE A 290 8.78 -4.31 6.56
CA ILE A 290 10.17 -3.86 6.49
C ILE A 290 11.05 -4.91 5.83
N GLY A 291 10.87 -6.18 6.18
CA GLY A 291 11.66 -7.28 5.64
C GLY A 291 11.48 -7.48 4.13
N ILE A 292 10.24 -7.40 3.63
CA ILE A 292 9.95 -7.56 2.20
C ILE A 292 10.32 -6.29 1.42
N VAL A 293 9.87 -5.11 1.87
CA VAL A 293 10.11 -3.82 1.19
C VAL A 293 11.59 -3.44 1.16
N GLY A 294 12.35 -3.81 2.21
CA GLY A 294 13.79 -3.60 2.27
C GLY A 294 14.61 -4.68 1.55
N SER A 295 13.98 -5.67 0.93
CA SER A 295 14.69 -6.71 0.19
C SER A 295 15.33 -6.16 -1.08
N GLN A 296 16.43 -6.77 -1.54
CA GLN A 296 17.08 -6.38 -2.80
C GLN A 296 16.13 -6.49 -4.00
N GLU A 297 15.20 -7.45 -3.96
CA GLU A 297 14.19 -7.61 -4.98
C GLU A 297 13.19 -6.43 -4.99
N ALA A 298 12.69 -6.05 -3.82
CA ALA A 298 11.78 -4.91 -3.71
C ALA A 298 12.48 -3.58 -4.05
N ILE A 299 13.75 -3.41 -3.66
CA ILE A 299 14.55 -2.24 -4.04
C ILE A 299 14.76 -2.16 -5.56
N ALA A 300 14.91 -3.30 -6.24
CA ALA A 300 15.05 -3.34 -7.68
C ALA A 300 13.72 -3.12 -8.42
N HIS A 301 12.59 -3.52 -7.83
CA HIS A 301 11.26 -3.29 -8.38
C HIS A 301 10.77 -1.85 -8.14
N ASN A 302 11.02 -1.33 -6.94
CA ASN A 302 10.59 0.00 -6.52
C ASN A 302 11.69 1.04 -6.78
N ASP A 303 11.92 1.31 -8.08
CA ASP A 303 12.96 2.20 -8.58
C ASP A 303 12.57 3.69 -8.58
N ASN A 304 11.34 4.02 -8.15
CA ASN A 304 10.87 5.39 -7.92
C ASN A 304 11.48 6.02 -6.65
N VAL A 305 12.26 5.29 -5.85
CA VAL A 305 13.04 5.82 -4.71
C VAL A 305 14.54 5.67 -4.96
N ILE A 306 15.20 6.79 -5.24
CA ILE A 306 16.63 6.86 -5.53
C ILE A 306 17.39 7.28 -4.27
N VAL A 307 18.37 6.48 -3.86
CA VAL A 307 19.24 6.80 -2.71
C VAL A 307 20.44 7.62 -3.15
N LEU A 308 20.53 8.84 -2.62
CA LEU A 308 21.63 9.76 -2.84
C LEU A 308 22.70 9.58 -1.77
N HIS A 309 23.96 9.75 -2.15
CA HIS A 309 25.11 9.52 -1.28
C HIS A 309 25.88 10.82 -1.06
N GLY A 310 26.34 11.04 0.18
CA GLY A 310 27.24 12.14 0.53
C GLY A 310 28.63 11.98 -0.08
N ALA A 311 29.55 12.89 0.26
CA ALA A 311 30.95 12.75 -0.13
C ALA A 311 31.55 11.45 0.45
N VAL A 312 32.06 10.58 -0.42
CA VAL A 312 32.97 9.46 -0.06
C VAL A 312 34.38 9.96 0.21
#